data_AF-A0A920G8G8-F1
#
_entry.id   AF-A0A920G8G8-F1
#
_cell.length_a   1.000
_cell.length_b   1.000
_cell.length_c   1.000
_cell.angle_alpha   90.00
_cell.angle_beta   90.00
_cell.angle_gamma   90.00
#
_symmetry.space_group_name_H-M   'P 1'
#
loop_
_entity.id
_entity.type
_entity.pdbx_description
1 polymer ?
#
loop_
_entity_poly.entity_id
_entity_poly.type
_entity_poly.pdbx_seq_one_letter_code
_entity_poly.pdbx_strand_id
1 'polypeptide(L)'
;MRENEGFGVIWLKQGSEVSGGSLDTPNVGRYGTYARIVDWDQLPNGLLGILIEGAQRFDVHSVWREPDGLIKAEVTLSDAPTPSPLPERYSALAEVLAGLLQHPQIQRLKLRVIWKTRGQCPLS
;
A
#
# COMPACT_ATOMS: atom_id res chain seq x y z
N MET A 1 7.83 19.56 1.20
CA MET A 1 6.70 18.62 1.38
C MET A 1 5.79 19.25 2.42
N ARG A 2 4.50 19.46 2.15
CA ARG A 2 3.60 20.00 3.19
C ARG A 2 3.52 18.95 4.28
N GLU A 3 3.93 19.31 5.49
CA GLU A 3 3.98 18.39 6.62
C GLU A 3 2.57 17.80 6.84
N ASN A 4 2.45 16.46 6.84
CA ASN A 4 1.23 15.62 6.93
C ASN A 4 0.49 15.18 5.66
N GLU A 5 0.93 15.53 4.44
CA GLU A 5 0.29 14.96 3.23
C GLU A 5 1.05 13.71 2.73
N GLY A 6 0.31 12.61 2.57
CA GLY A 6 0.80 11.35 1.99
C GLY A 6 0.77 11.36 0.46
N PHE A 7 1.00 10.20 -0.16
CA PHE A 7 1.03 10.08 -1.62
C PHE A 7 0.42 8.77 -2.10
N GLY A 8 0.07 8.71 -3.40
CA GLY A 8 -0.48 7.51 -4.01
C GLY A 8 0.61 6.56 -4.50
N VAL A 9 0.47 5.27 -4.18
CA VAL A 9 1.27 4.18 -4.74
C VAL A 9 0.39 3.40 -5.73
N ILE A 10 0.84 3.33 -6.99
CA ILE A 10 0.14 2.66 -8.08
C ILE A 10 1.16 1.82 -8.85
N TRP A 11 0.79 0.61 -9.26
CA TRP A 11 1.66 -0.17 -10.13
C TRP A 11 1.68 0.39 -11.55
N LEU A 12 2.83 0.29 -12.21
CA LEU A 12 2.94 0.53 -13.65
C LEU A 12 2.41 -0.69 -14.40
N LYS A 13 1.49 -0.50 -15.35
CA LYS A 13 1.08 -1.56 -16.29
C LYS A 13 2.15 -1.82 -17.33
N GLN A 14 2.83 -0.76 -17.75
CA GLN A 14 3.90 -0.80 -18.74
C GLN A 14 4.80 0.42 -18.55
N GLY A 15 6.10 0.25 -18.80
CA GLY A 15 7.10 1.30 -18.66
C GLY A 15 8.14 0.98 -17.59
N SER A 16 9.03 1.93 -17.35
CA SER A 16 10.08 1.86 -16.33
C SER A 16 9.77 2.87 -15.23
N GLU A 17 10.04 2.50 -13.97
CA GLU A 17 9.92 3.41 -12.82
C GLU A 17 10.80 4.64 -12.99
N VAL A 18 11.96 4.46 -13.62
CA VAL A 18 12.81 5.55 -14.07
C VAL A 18 12.42 5.86 -15.50
N SER A 19 11.74 6.99 -15.70
CA SER A 19 11.54 7.54 -17.03
C SER A 19 12.91 8.01 -17.51
N GLY A 20 13.62 7.20 -18.29
CA GLY A 20 14.97 7.51 -18.80
C GLY A 20 14.99 8.66 -19.80
N GLY A 21 14.39 9.80 -19.45
CA GLY A 21 14.18 10.97 -20.32
C GLY A 21 12.92 10.93 -21.18
N SER A 22 12.11 9.85 -21.16
CA SER A 22 10.82 9.86 -21.86
C SER A 22 9.83 10.79 -21.16
N LEU A 23 9.23 11.71 -21.94
CA LEU A 23 8.22 12.67 -21.50
C LEU A 23 6.81 12.05 -21.41
N ASP A 24 6.65 10.79 -21.77
CA ASP A 24 5.33 10.15 -21.79
C ASP A 24 4.73 10.00 -20.38
N THR A 25 3.42 10.24 -20.28
CA THR A 25 2.68 9.96 -19.05
C THR A 25 2.64 8.44 -18.82
N PRO A 26 2.99 7.93 -17.63
CA PRO A 26 3.09 6.50 -17.39
C PRO A 26 1.74 5.81 -17.52
N ASN A 27 1.74 4.61 -18.10
CA ASN A 27 0.57 3.75 -18.13
C ASN A 27 0.43 3.01 -16.79
N VAL A 28 -0.47 3.49 -15.94
CA VAL A 28 -0.64 3.00 -14.56
C VAL A 28 -1.89 2.14 -14.36
N GLY A 29 -1.96 1.48 -13.21
CA GLY A 29 -3.14 0.78 -12.69
C GLY A 29 -4.41 1.64 -12.65
N ARG A 30 -5.59 0.99 -12.56
CA ARG A 30 -6.88 1.69 -12.41
C ARG A 30 -7.21 2.06 -10.96
N TYR A 31 -6.47 1.52 -10.01
CA TYR A 31 -6.59 1.80 -8.58
C TYR A 31 -5.21 1.79 -7.95
N GLY A 32 -5.09 2.34 -6.75
CA GLY A 32 -3.85 2.34 -5.98
C GLY A 32 -4.11 2.41 -4.49
N THR A 33 -3.04 2.64 -3.73
CA THR A 33 -3.10 2.78 -2.27
C THR A 33 -2.50 4.12 -1.87
N TYR A 34 -3.28 4.93 -1.18
CA TYR A 34 -2.79 6.12 -0.49
C TYR A 34 -1.92 5.68 0.69
N ALA A 35 -0.70 6.19 0.77
CA ALA A 35 0.28 5.84 1.78
C ALA A 35 0.81 7.08 2.49
N ARG A 36 1.20 6.90 3.75
CA ARG A 36 1.84 7.95 4.57
C ARG A 36 3.27 7.54 4.86
N ILE A 37 4.17 8.52 4.89
CA ILE A 37 5.54 8.30 5.35
C ILE A 37 5.50 8.19 6.87
N VAL A 38 6.02 7.09 7.39
CA VAL A 38 6.07 6.79 8.83
C VAL A 38 7.49 6.81 9.39
N ASP A 39 8.50 6.73 8.52
CA ASP A 39 9.90 6.88 8.92
C ASP A 39 10.76 7.37 7.74
N TRP A 40 11.85 8.06 8.07
CA TRP A 40 12.88 8.50 7.12
C TRP A 40 14.22 7.95 7.58
N ASP A 41 14.93 7.28 6.70
CA ASP A 41 16.22 6.68 7.01
C ASP A 41 17.28 7.15 6.01
N GLN A 42 18.49 7.42 6.47
CA GLN A 42 19.61 7.68 5.58
C GLN A 42 20.32 6.37 5.29
N LEU A 43 20.23 5.91 4.05
CA LEU A 43 20.84 4.65 3.66
C LEU A 43 22.38 4.78 3.64
N PRO A 44 23.13 3.67 3.84
CA PRO A 44 24.60 3.70 3.87
C PRO A 44 25.27 4.27 2.61
N ASN A 45 24.55 4.33 1.48
CA ASN A 45 25.01 4.91 0.22
C ASN A 45 24.71 6.42 0.09
N GLY A 46 24.19 7.06 1.14
CA GLY A 46 23.82 8.47 1.17
C GLY A 46 22.47 8.79 0.54
N LEU A 47 21.73 7.78 0.03
CA LEU A 47 20.37 7.98 -0.48
C LEU A 47 19.35 8.04 0.67
N LEU A 48 18.24 8.70 0.39
CA LEU A 48 17.11 8.77 1.31
C LEU A 48 16.23 7.53 1.17
N GLY A 49 16.16 6.75 2.24
CA GLY A 49 15.16 5.71 2.44
C GLY A 49 13.90 6.31 3.08
N ILE A 50 12.74 5.84 2.65
CA ILE A 50 11.47 6.14 3.29
C ILE A 50 10.76 4.85 3.64
N LEU A 51 10.17 4.80 4.84
CA LEU A 51 9.21 3.78 5.22
C LEU A 51 7.81 4.34 5.09
N ILE A 52 6.94 3.61 4.39
CA ILE A 52 5.56 4.02 4.17
C ILE A 52 4.57 2.99 4.69
N GLU A 53 3.44 3.47 5.20
CA GLU A 53 2.29 2.67 5.58
C GLU A 53 1.11 2.98 4.64
N GLY A 54 0.55 1.94 4.01
CA GLY A 54 -0.65 2.05 3.19
C GLY A 54 -1.90 2.23 4.05
N ALA A 55 -2.79 3.16 3.67
CA ALA A 55 -3.98 3.51 4.42
C ALA A 55 -5.29 3.18 3.67
N GLN A 56 -5.61 3.94 2.61
CA GLN A 56 -6.87 3.78 1.85
C GLN A 56 -6.59 3.41 0.41
N ARG A 57 -7.48 2.62 -0.18
CA ARG A 57 -7.47 2.43 -1.65
C ARG A 57 -8.05 3.66 -2.33
N PHE A 58 -7.69 3.87 -3.58
CA PHE A 58 -8.35 4.84 -4.43
C PHE A 58 -8.50 4.31 -5.84
N ASP A 59 -9.49 4.82 -6.55
CA ASP A 59 -9.72 4.60 -7.97
C ASP A 59 -9.18 5.80 -8.77
N VAL A 60 -8.54 5.53 -9.91
CA VAL A 60 -7.87 6.53 -10.75
C VAL A 60 -8.79 6.94 -11.91
N HIS A 61 -9.04 8.24 -12.03
CA HIS A 61 -9.84 8.82 -13.12
C HIS A 61 -8.96 9.34 -14.25
N SER A 62 -7.90 10.09 -13.91
CA SER A 62 -6.97 10.67 -14.87
C SER A 62 -5.57 10.74 -14.28
N VAL A 63 -4.55 10.74 -15.14
CA VAL A 63 -3.13 10.81 -14.77
C VAL A 63 -2.43 11.75 -15.73
N TRP A 64 -1.57 12.61 -15.21
CA TRP A 64 -0.75 13.51 -16.02
C TRP A 64 0.62 13.70 -15.38
N ARG A 65 1.55 14.21 -16.18
CA ARG A 65 2.88 14.61 -15.74
C ARG A 65 2.96 16.13 -15.69
N GLU A 66 3.44 16.66 -14.58
CA GLU A 66 3.80 18.06 -14.41
C GLU A 66 5.13 18.39 -15.10
N PRO A 67 5.43 19.67 -15.40
CA PRO A 67 6.66 20.06 -16.09
C PRO A 67 7.96 19.66 -15.39
N ASP A 68 7.94 19.48 -14.06
CA ASP A 68 9.06 19.02 -13.24
C ASP A 68 9.22 17.49 -13.23
N GLY A 69 8.35 16.77 -13.94
CA GLY A 69 8.33 15.31 -14.02
C GLY A 69 7.44 14.63 -12.98
N LEU A 70 6.85 15.39 -12.03
CA LEU A 70 5.97 14.82 -11.01
C LEU A 70 4.71 14.24 -11.65
N ILE A 71 4.38 13.00 -11.28
CA ILE A 71 3.15 12.35 -11.71
C ILE A 71 2.02 12.74 -10.75
N LYS A 72 0.94 13.26 -11.30
CA LYS A 72 -0.30 13.55 -10.57
C LYS A 72 -1.46 12.76 -11.15
N ALA A 73 -2.47 12.55 -10.32
CA ALA A 73 -3.67 11.85 -10.69
C ALA A 73 -4.90 12.47 -10.02
N GLU A 74 -6.02 12.44 -10.72
CA GLU A 74 -7.33 12.67 -10.15
C GLU A 74 -7.87 11.32 -9.69
N VAL A 75 -8.25 11.24 -8.41
CA VAL A 75 -8.62 9.98 -7.77
C VAL A 75 -9.82 10.15 -6.86
N THR A 76 -10.55 9.05 -6.61
CA THR A 76 -11.54 8.97 -5.54
C THR A 76 -11.07 7.95 -4.52
N LEU A 77 -10.98 8.36 -3.25
CA LEU A 77 -10.69 7.44 -2.15
C LEU A 77 -11.84 6.45 -2.00
N SER A 78 -11.50 5.16 -1.93
CA SER A 78 -12.46 4.09 -1.68
C SER A 78 -12.49 3.79 -0.18
N ASP A 79 -13.68 3.51 0.34
CA ASP A 79 -13.84 3.10 1.73
C ASP A 79 -13.14 1.75 2.01
N ALA A 80 -12.71 1.60 3.26
CA ALA A 80 -12.20 0.32 3.73
C ALA A 80 -13.32 -0.74 3.65
N PRO A 81 -13.03 -1.94 3.12
CA PRO A 81 -14.03 -3.00 3.06
C PRO A 81 -14.48 -3.35 4.49
N THR A 82 -15.78 -3.55 4.66
CA THR A 82 -16.34 -3.96 5.96
C THR A 82 -15.74 -5.30 6.37
N PRO A 83 -15.16 -5.41 7.58
CA PRO A 83 -14.62 -6.68 8.06
C PRO A 83 -15.72 -7.74 8.08
N SER A 84 -15.46 -8.89 7.48
CA SER A 84 -16.37 -10.04 7.48
C SER A 84 -15.67 -11.28 8.06
N PRO A 85 -16.43 -12.23 8.65
CA PRO A 85 -15.85 -13.46 9.15
C PRO A 85 -15.17 -14.26 8.04
N LEU A 86 -13.98 -14.80 8.31
CA LEU A 86 -13.26 -15.66 7.37
C LEU A 86 -14.07 -16.94 7.10
N PRO A 87 -14.49 -17.24 5.85
CA PRO A 87 -15.16 -18.49 5.51
C PRO A 87 -14.32 -19.71 5.87
N GLU A 88 -14.96 -20.80 6.32
CA GLU A 88 -14.28 -22.02 6.79
C GLU A 88 -13.41 -22.68 5.71
N ARG A 89 -13.83 -22.63 4.45
CA ARG A 89 -13.02 -23.11 3.31
C ARG A 89 -11.65 -22.42 3.16
N TYR A 90 -11.41 -21.30 3.84
CA TYR A 90 -10.15 -20.57 3.83
C TYR A 90 -9.38 -20.68 5.16
N SER A 91 -9.79 -21.55 6.10
CA SER A 91 -9.09 -21.76 7.38
C SER A 91 -7.61 -22.11 7.20
N ALA A 92 -7.31 -23.00 6.25
CA ALA A 92 -5.94 -23.40 5.93
C ALA A 92 -5.05 -22.21 5.52
N LEU A 93 -5.59 -21.20 4.83
CA LEU A 93 -4.84 -19.99 4.47
C LEU A 93 -4.51 -19.13 5.69
N ALA A 94 -5.42 -19.07 6.67
CA ALA A 94 -5.15 -18.39 7.94
C ALA A 94 -4.05 -19.11 8.74
N GLU A 95 -4.04 -20.44 8.74
CA GLU A 95 -2.98 -21.23 9.39
C GLU A 95 -1.61 -21.00 8.73
N VAL A 96 -1.56 -21.00 7.39
CA VAL A 96 -0.33 -20.67 6.66
C VAL A 96 0.17 -19.26 7.00
N LEU A 97 -0.72 -18.27 7.03
CA LEU A 97 -0.36 -16.91 7.42
C LEU A 97 0.16 -16.87 8.87
N ALA A 98 -0.49 -17.57 9.80
CA ALA A 98 -0.03 -17.66 11.19
C ALA A 98 1.37 -18.29 11.30
N GLY A 99 1.65 -19.34 10.53
CA GLY A 99 2.98 -19.94 10.45
C GLY A 99 4.04 -18.99 9.87
N LEU A 100 3.69 -18.26 8.80
CA LEU A 100 4.59 -17.27 8.20
C LEU A 100 4.95 -16.14 9.18
N LEU A 101 3.99 -15.68 10.00
CA LEU A 101 4.24 -14.63 10.99
C LEU A 101 5.21 -15.06 12.10
N GLN A 102 5.35 -16.37 12.36
CA GLN A 102 6.33 -16.88 13.31
C GLN A 102 7.75 -16.94 12.72
N HIS A 103 7.90 -16.82 11.40
CA HIS A 103 9.19 -16.96 10.73
C HIS A 103 10.11 -15.74 11.00
N PRO A 104 11.39 -15.93 11.37
CA PRO A 104 12.30 -14.84 11.77
C PRO A 104 12.43 -13.72 10.73
N GLN A 105 12.44 -14.06 9.43
CA GLN A 105 12.53 -13.07 8.35
C GLN A 105 11.29 -12.16 8.28
N ILE A 106 10.12 -12.64 8.69
CA ILE A 106 8.86 -11.88 8.67
C ILE A 106 8.72 -11.02 9.93
N GLN A 107 9.18 -11.50 11.09
CA GLN A 107 9.16 -10.72 12.33
C GLN A 107 9.92 -9.40 12.20
N ARG A 108 11.00 -9.38 11.40
CA ARG A 108 11.77 -8.15 11.08
C ARG A 108 10.94 -7.06 10.39
N LEU A 109 9.87 -7.44 9.68
CA LEU A 109 8.97 -6.51 9.00
C LEU A 109 7.98 -5.83 9.96
N LYS A 110 7.92 -6.25 11.23
CA LYS A 110 7.05 -5.68 12.29
C LYS A 110 5.59 -5.51 11.84
N LEU A 111 5.08 -6.47 11.07
CA LEU A 111 3.72 -6.42 10.51
C LEU A 111 2.68 -6.44 11.63
N ARG A 112 1.77 -5.47 11.62
CA ARG A 112 0.58 -5.46 12.48
C ARG A 112 -0.55 -6.22 11.79
N VAL A 113 -0.69 -7.51 12.08
CA VAL A 113 -1.82 -8.31 11.56
C VAL A 113 -2.98 -8.26 12.56
N ILE A 114 -4.09 -7.67 12.14
CA ILE A 114 -5.32 -7.61 12.94
C ILE A 114 -6.11 -8.90 12.71
N TRP A 115 -5.98 -9.86 13.61
CA TRP A 115 -6.85 -11.03 13.64
C TRP A 115 -8.18 -10.64 14.28
N LYS A 116 -9.26 -10.60 13.50
CA LYS A 116 -10.61 -10.56 14.09
C LYS A 116 -11.10 -11.99 14.24
N THR A 117 -10.83 -12.58 15.40
CA THR A 117 -11.27 -13.93 15.76
C THR A 117 -12.79 -14.02 15.63
N ARG A 118 -13.30 -15.15 15.13
CA ARG A 118 -14.75 -15.45 15.21
C ARG A 118 -15.15 -15.46 16.69
N GLY A 119 -16.24 -14.76 17.06
CA GLY A 119 -16.99 -15.10 18.29
C GLY A 119 -16.99 -14.13 19.47
N GLN A 120 -17.05 -12.81 19.27
CA GLN A 120 -17.78 -11.95 20.23
C GLN A 120 -19.09 -11.52 19.57
N CYS A 121 -20.01 -12.48 19.45
CA CYS A 121 -21.44 -12.21 19.37
C CYS A 121 -21.92 -12.19 20.83
N PRO A 122 -22.34 -11.04 21.40
CA PRO A 122 -23.02 -11.07 22.68
C PRO A 122 -24.34 -11.80 22.46
N LEU A 123 -24.44 -13.02 23.01
CA LEU A 123 -25.73 -13.67 23.21
C LEU A 123 -26.53 -12.78 24.17
N SER A 124 -27.59 -12.19 23.66
CA SER A 124 -28.77 -11.77 24.44
C SER A 124 -30.00 -12.04 23.59
#